data_AF-A0A813K271-F1
#
_entry.id   AF-A0A813K271-F1
#
_cell.length_a   1.000
_cell.length_b   1.000
_cell.length_c   1.000
_cell.angle_alpha   90.00
_cell.angle_beta   90.00
_cell.angle_gamma   90.00
#
_symmetry.space_group_name_H-M   'P 1'
#
loop_
_entity.id
_entity.type
_entity.pdbx_description
1 polymer ?
#
loop_
_entity_poly.entity_id
_entity_poly.type
_entity_poly.pdbx_seq_one_letter_code
_entity_poly.pdbx_strand_id
1 'polypeptide(L)'
;DCPPALRASHRLERYMPPAGQDSFYSSGFRKTLVELVLASPALCLAYERLIREVVGPRLASDFRAMRVEEDTDDEVFELFYQFPPTLRIQPARTTFFRREHRDAEYGHQPGELNFWLPLTDCMDGRATLWVESAPNEGDFHPLRLKLGEMARFYGTNCNHKAPPNDTDWTRFSLDFRVAPARCYDRSWSLHKKSFFIHEMRSCVLQPPPLMSRSSPRDSALSDAAARAVGDEAKCDAEQPESGLWLLLEVYLCCSTVLLLLLLLLLLSSSLLLLSLLLLLLYCLDLVL
;
A
#
# COMPACT_ATOMS: atom_id res chain seq x y z
N ASP A 1 6.11 8.39 21.92
CA ASP A 1 5.20 9.49 21.57
C ASP A 1 5.08 9.64 20.07
N CYS A 2 3.84 9.65 19.56
CA CYS A 2 3.54 9.75 18.12
C CYS A 2 3.83 11.18 17.61
N PRO A 3 4.67 11.37 16.57
CA PRO A 3 5.00 12.69 16.03
C PRO A 3 3.76 13.58 15.78
N PRO A 4 3.82 14.90 16.04
CA PRO A 4 2.67 15.81 15.88
C PRO A 4 2.00 15.77 14.50
N ALA A 5 2.74 15.46 13.44
CA ALA A 5 2.21 15.30 12.08
C ALA A 5 1.29 14.08 11.92
N LEU A 6 1.45 13.04 12.76
CA LEU A 6 0.52 11.90 12.83
C LEU A 6 -0.77 12.25 13.59
N ARG A 7 -0.83 13.37 14.33
CA ARG A 7 -2.10 13.87 14.91
C ARG A 7 -3.06 14.45 13.85
N ALA A 8 -2.58 14.71 12.62
CA ALA A 8 -3.43 15.08 11.50
C ALA A 8 -4.30 13.91 10.99
N SER A 9 -4.01 12.66 11.39
CA SER A 9 -4.80 11.46 11.07
C SER A 9 -6.25 11.61 11.51
N HIS A 10 -6.47 12.25 12.66
CA HIS A 10 -7.80 12.54 13.20
C HIS A 10 -8.71 13.35 12.27
N ARG A 11 -8.19 14.04 11.25
CA ARG A 11 -9.01 14.74 10.25
C ARG A 11 -9.41 13.86 9.07
N LEU A 12 -8.53 12.96 8.64
CA LEU A 12 -8.81 12.02 7.56
C LEU A 12 -9.78 10.94 8.02
N GLU A 13 -9.57 10.38 9.21
CA GLU A 13 -10.41 9.31 9.77
C GLU A 13 -11.88 9.72 9.91
N ARG A 14 -12.17 11.03 10.06
CA ARG A 14 -13.54 11.57 10.14
C ARG A 14 -14.19 11.82 8.78
N TYR A 15 -13.46 11.64 7.68
CA TYR A 15 -14.05 11.79 6.36
C TYR A 15 -15.14 10.76 6.15
N MET A 16 -16.31 11.19 5.69
CA MET A 16 -17.36 10.32 5.19
C MET A 16 -17.63 10.75 3.74
N PRO A 17 -17.50 9.86 2.73
CA PRO A 17 -17.97 10.21 1.40
C PRO A 17 -19.48 10.50 1.44
N PRO A 18 -19.98 11.37 0.55
CA PRO A 18 -21.40 11.64 0.43
C PRO A 18 -22.24 10.35 0.36
N ALA A 19 -23.37 10.33 1.06
CA ALA A 19 -24.27 9.17 1.05
C ALA A 19 -24.64 8.76 -0.39
N GLY A 20 -24.50 7.48 -0.70
CA GLY A 20 -24.79 6.93 -2.04
C GLY A 20 -23.64 6.98 -3.05
N GLN A 21 -22.48 7.59 -2.74
CA GLN A 21 -21.29 7.43 -3.57
C GLN A 21 -20.56 6.12 -3.23
N ASP A 22 -20.52 5.20 -4.20
CA ASP A 22 -19.68 4.01 -4.12
C ASP A 22 -18.21 4.38 -4.40
N SER A 23 -17.53 4.86 -3.37
CA SER A 23 -16.10 5.15 -3.41
C SER A 23 -15.23 3.89 -3.58
N PHE A 24 -15.84 2.70 -3.51
CA PHE A 24 -15.12 1.44 -3.45
C PHE A 24 -15.11 0.70 -4.79
N TYR A 25 -16.23 0.63 -5.52
CA TYR A 25 -16.33 -0.06 -6.82
C TYR A 25 -16.40 0.87 -8.02
N SER A 26 -16.75 2.15 -7.85
CA SER A 26 -16.87 3.09 -8.98
C SER A 26 -15.55 3.18 -9.76
N SER A 27 -15.61 2.82 -11.05
CA SER A 27 -14.47 2.94 -11.97
C SER A 27 -14.08 4.41 -12.18
N GLY A 28 -15.07 5.30 -12.28
CA GLY A 28 -14.86 6.74 -12.38
C GLY A 28 -14.15 7.30 -11.15
N PHE A 29 -14.60 6.93 -9.95
CA PHE A 29 -13.95 7.37 -8.71
C PHE A 29 -12.50 6.88 -8.61
N ARG A 30 -12.25 5.61 -8.93
CA ARG A 30 -10.89 5.04 -8.96
C ARG A 30 -9.99 5.77 -9.96
N LYS A 31 -10.52 6.10 -11.15
CA LYS A 31 -9.79 6.87 -12.15
C LYS A 31 -9.42 8.25 -11.61
N THR A 32 -10.36 8.96 -10.97
CA THR A 32 -10.09 10.26 -10.34
C THR A 32 -9.03 10.16 -9.25
N LEU A 33 -9.05 9.11 -8.41
CA LEU A 33 -7.99 8.91 -7.41
C LEU A 33 -6.61 8.74 -8.06
N VAL A 34 -6.51 7.94 -9.14
CA VAL A 34 -5.26 7.75 -9.87
C VAL A 34 -4.78 9.07 -10.48
N GLU A 35 -5.67 9.83 -11.11
CA GLU A 35 -5.35 11.15 -11.69
C GLU A 35 -4.85 12.12 -10.61
N LEU A 36 -5.45 12.12 -9.42
CA LEU A 36 -5.01 12.97 -8.31
C LEU A 36 -3.66 12.56 -7.72
N VAL A 37 -3.39 11.25 -7.62
CA VAL A 37 -2.07 10.75 -7.18
C VAL A 37 -1.00 11.17 -8.19
N LEU A 38 -1.26 10.99 -9.49
CA LEU A 38 -0.35 11.42 -10.56
C LEU A 38 -0.13 12.94 -10.59
N ALA A 39 -1.17 13.71 -10.30
CA ALA A 39 -1.10 15.17 -10.22
C ALA A 39 -0.38 15.70 -8.96
N SER A 40 0.07 14.82 -8.06
CA SER A 40 0.84 15.17 -6.86
C SER A 40 2.31 14.73 -7.01
N PRO A 41 3.21 15.61 -7.51
CA PRO A 41 4.64 15.33 -7.59
C PRO A 41 5.23 14.94 -6.23
N ALA A 42 4.79 15.58 -5.15
CA ALA A 42 5.28 15.30 -3.81
C ALA A 42 4.96 13.86 -3.38
N LEU A 43 3.73 13.38 -3.63
CA LEU A 43 3.36 11.99 -3.32
C LEU A 43 4.13 10.99 -4.20
N CYS A 44 4.26 11.28 -5.49
CA CYS A 44 5.01 10.43 -6.40
C CYS A 44 6.48 10.30 -5.99
N LEU A 45 7.14 11.41 -5.66
CA LEU A 45 8.53 11.42 -5.20
C LEU A 45 8.72 10.71 -3.86
N ALA A 46 7.82 10.96 -2.90
CA ALA A 46 7.85 10.28 -1.61
C ALA A 46 7.65 8.76 -1.76
N TYR A 47 6.76 8.33 -2.66
CA TYR A 47 6.58 6.93 -2.99
C TYR A 47 7.82 6.31 -3.66
N GLU A 48 8.42 6.96 -4.64
CA GLU A 48 9.65 6.45 -5.29
C GLU A 48 10.82 6.34 -4.30
N ARG A 49 10.91 7.28 -3.35
CA ARG A 49 11.85 7.19 -2.23
C ARG A 49 11.50 6.02 -1.30
N LEU A 50 10.23 5.79 -0.98
CA LEU A 50 9.80 4.63 -0.17
C LEU A 50 10.27 3.31 -0.81
N ILE A 51 10.14 3.21 -2.14
CA ILE A 51 10.66 2.07 -2.89
C ILE A 51 12.18 1.96 -2.76
N ARG A 52 12.91 3.05 -2.95
CA ARG A 52 14.38 3.04 -2.98
C ARG A 52 15.05 2.88 -1.62
N GLU A 53 14.49 3.50 -0.58
CA GLU A 53 15.12 3.65 0.73
C GLU A 53 14.62 2.62 1.74
N VAL A 54 13.42 2.02 1.52
CA VAL A 54 12.81 1.09 2.49
C VAL A 54 12.51 -0.27 1.85
N VAL A 55 11.66 -0.30 0.82
CA VAL A 55 11.18 -1.58 0.25
C VAL A 55 12.31 -2.33 -0.44
N GLY A 56 13.04 -1.63 -1.31
CA GLY A 56 14.13 -2.19 -2.09
C GLY A 56 15.23 -2.79 -1.21
N PRO A 57 15.83 -2.03 -0.28
CA PRO A 57 16.87 -2.54 0.61
C PRO A 57 16.40 -3.75 1.42
N ARG A 58 15.15 -3.77 1.88
CA ARG A 58 14.60 -4.93 2.60
C ARG A 58 14.48 -6.15 1.70
N LEU A 59 13.97 -6.01 0.48
CA LEU A 59 13.90 -7.12 -0.47
C LEU A 59 15.31 -7.63 -0.85
N ALA A 60 16.25 -6.73 -1.11
CA ALA A 60 17.63 -7.10 -1.40
C ALA A 60 18.26 -7.89 -0.24
N SER A 61 18.04 -7.46 1.00
CA SER A 61 18.51 -8.14 2.21
C SER A 61 17.90 -9.55 2.34
N ASP A 62 16.58 -9.67 2.21
CA ASP A 62 15.89 -10.96 2.32
C ASP A 62 16.38 -11.95 1.26
N PHE A 63 16.58 -11.48 0.03
CA PHE A 63 17.13 -12.31 -1.04
C PHE A 63 18.57 -12.73 -0.79
N ARG A 64 19.41 -11.84 -0.26
CA ARG A 64 20.79 -12.18 0.12
C ARG A 64 20.81 -13.25 1.21
N ALA A 65 19.91 -13.17 2.18
CA ALA A 65 19.78 -14.15 3.25
C ALA A 65 19.32 -15.54 2.75
N MET A 66 18.62 -15.61 1.61
CA MET A 66 18.18 -16.87 0.99
C MET A 66 19.22 -17.46 0.01
N ARG A 67 20.39 -16.82 -0.17
CA ARG A 67 21.40 -17.24 -1.17
C ARG A 67 21.98 -18.62 -0.89
N VAL A 68 22.24 -19.34 -1.98
CA VAL A 68 23.16 -20.49 -2.07
C VAL A 68 24.52 -19.95 -2.54
N GLU A 69 25.63 -20.60 -2.19
CA GLU A 69 27.04 -20.13 -2.22
C GLU A 69 27.59 -19.46 -3.51
N GLU A 70 26.84 -19.42 -4.63
CA GLU A 70 27.31 -18.91 -5.94
C GLU A 70 26.99 -17.43 -6.24
N ASP A 71 26.18 -16.74 -5.43
CA ASP A 71 25.84 -15.32 -5.64
C ASP A 71 26.91 -14.40 -5.00
N THR A 72 27.53 -13.50 -5.77
CA THR A 72 28.48 -12.52 -5.21
C THR A 72 27.77 -11.35 -4.50
N ASP A 73 28.35 -10.85 -3.42
CA ASP A 73 27.82 -9.70 -2.64
C ASP A 73 27.81 -8.38 -3.44
N ASP A 74 28.58 -8.33 -4.53
CA ASP A 74 28.72 -7.18 -5.42
C ASP A 74 27.60 -7.08 -6.48
N GLU A 75 26.67 -8.03 -6.49
CA GLU A 75 25.58 -8.03 -7.47
C GLU A 75 24.58 -6.89 -7.21
N VAL A 76 24.32 -6.12 -8.26
CA VAL A 76 23.31 -5.07 -8.29
C VAL A 76 21.91 -5.68 -8.14
N PHE A 77 21.09 -5.13 -7.24
CA PHE A 77 19.72 -5.60 -7.05
C PHE A 77 18.74 -4.72 -7.84
N GLU A 78 18.17 -5.27 -8.91
CA GLU A 78 17.09 -4.63 -9.69
C GLU A 78 15.72 -5.15 -9.21
N LEU A 79 14.76 -4.23 -9.12
CA LEU A 79 13.35 -4.53 -8.90
C LEU A 79 12.45 -3.73 -9.85
N PHE A 80 11.25 -4.24 -10.09
CA PHE A 80 10.14 -3.56 -10.74
C PHE A 80 9.08 -3.21 -9.70
N TYR A 81 8.43 -2.06 -9.85
CA TYR A 81 7.37 -1.62 -8.93
C TYR A 81 6.24 -0.93 -9.68
N GLN A 82 5.02 -1.11 -9.16
CA GLN A 82 3.81 -0.49 -9.66
C GLN A 82 3.89 1.03 -9.53
N PHE A 83 3.60 1.77 -10.60
CA PHE A 83 3.49 3.23 -10.58
C PHE A 83 2.19 3.70 -11.28
N PRO A 84 1.46 4.66 -10.70
CA PRO A 84 1.57 5.16 -9.33
C PRO A 84 1.13 4.10 -8.30
N PRO A 85 1.34 4.30 -6.98
CA PRO A 85 0.71 3.45 -5.98
C PRO A 85 -0.81 3.65 -6.04
N THR A 86 -1.57 2.61 -5.72
CA THR A 86 -3.03 2.71 -5.67
C THR A 86 -3.44 3.29 -4.32
N LEU A 87 -4.15 4.41 -4.34
CA LEU A 87 -4.80 4.97 -3.15
C LEU A 87 -6.18 4.32 -2.99
N ARG A 88 -6.45 3.77 -1.81
CA ARG A 88 -7.76 3.19 -1.46
C ARG A 88 -8.39 3.93 -0.29
N ILE A 89 -9.71 4.04 -0.38
CA ILE A 89 -10.57 4.65 0.62
C ILE A 89 -11.63 3.62 0.99
N GLN A 90 -11.67 3.21 2.25
CA GLN A 90 -12.74 2.38 2.80
C GLN A 90 -13.53 3.18 3.83
N PRO A 91 -14.74 3.66 3.47
CA PRO A 91 -15.51 4.55 4.33
C PRO A 91 -15.88 3.94 5.68
N ALA A 92 -15.98 4.78 6.70
CA ALA A 92 -16.56 4.42 7.99
C ALA A 92 -18.00 3.88 7.84
N ARG A 93 -18.38 2.96 8.73
CA ARG A 93 -19.72 2.34 8.79
C ARG A 93 -20.25 1.84 7.44
N THR A 94 -19.36 1.40 6.55
CA THR A 94 -19.72 0.93 5.21
C THR A 94 -19.98 -0.58 5.21
N THR A 95 -20.98 -1.00 4.43
CA THR A 95 -21.20 -2.41 4.10
C THR A 95 -20.37 -2.85 2.88
N PHE A 96 -19.64 -1.93 2.22
CA PHE A 96 -18.76 -2.26 1.12
C PHE A 96 -17.55 -3.06 1.59
N PHE A 97 -17.28 -4.15 0.90
CA PHE A 97 -16.17 -5.07 1.17
C PHE A 97 -15.49 -5.44 -0.14
N ARG A 98 -14.22 -5.86 -0.15
CA ARG A 98 -13.69 -6.65 -1.28
C ARG A 98 -13.90 -8.12 -0.96
N ARG A 99 -14.47 -8.82 -1.93
CA ARG A 99 -14.55 -10.29 -1.90
C ARG A 99 -13.14 -10.88 -1.84
N GLU A 100 -13.09 -12.09 -1.33
CA GLU A 100 -11.92 -12.94 -1.40
C GLU A 100 -11.48 -13.13 -2.85
N HIS A 101 -10.17 -12.98 -3.09
CA HIS A 101 -9.55 -13.20 -4.39
C HIS A 101 -8.05 -13.41 -4.24
N ARG A 102 -7.46 -13.90 -5.33
CA ARG A 102 -6.02 -13.82 -5.62
C ARG A 102 -5.78 -12.86 -6.77
N ASP A 103 -4.69 -12.11 -6.71
CA ASP A 103 -4.36 -11.17 -7.77
C ASP A 103 -4.06 -11.87 -9.11
N ALA A 104 -3.62 -13.13 -9.09
CA ALA A 104 -3.48 -13.96 -10.28
C ALA A 104 -4.79 -14.09 -11.08
N GLU A 105 -5.97 -14.01 -10.44
CA GLU A 105 -7.27 -14.04 -11.11
C GLU A 105 -7.51 -12.82 -12.00
N TYR A 106 -6.82 -11.72 -11.70
CA TYR A 106 -6.77 -10.49 -12.47
C TYR A 106 -5.57 -10.42 -13.42
N GLY A 107 -4.74 -11.48 -13.45
CA GLY A 107 -3.62 -11.65 -14.38
C GLY A 107 -2.27 -11.18 -13.85
N HIS A 108 -2.15 -10.87 -12.56
CA HIS A 108 -0.86 -10.57 -11.94
C HIS A 108 0.06 -11.80 -11.96
N GLN A 109 1.36 -11.57 -12.12
CA GLN A 109 2.34 -12.64 -12.29
C GLN A 109 2.93 -13.11 -10.95
N PRO A 110 3.33 -14.40 -10.82
CA PRO A 110 3.83 -14.98 -9.57
C PRO A 110 5.02 -14.27 -8.93
N GLY A 111 5.78 -13.48 -9.69
CA GLY A 111 6.91 -12.70 -9.18
C GLY A 111 6.55 -11.42 -8.41
N GLU A 112 5.28 -11.01 -8.43
CA GLU A 112 4.81 -9.82 -7.76
C GLU A 112 4.45 -10.09 -6.29
N LEU A 113 4.98 -9.24 -5.40
CA LEU A 113 4.64 -9.17 -3.99
C LEU A 113 3.79 -7.93 -3.72
N ASN A 114 2.77 -8.07 -2.90
CA ASN A 114 1.91 -6.98 -2.48
C ASN A 114 2.50 -6.27 -1.27
N PHE A 115 2.42 -4.95 -1.29
CA PHE A 115 2.69 -4.08 -0.15
C PHE A 115 1.43 -3.28 0.16
N TRP A 116 1.07 -3.24 1.44
CA TRP A 116 -0.09 -2.50 1.92
C TRP A 116 0.29 -1.61 3.10
N LEU A 117 0.20 -0.31 2.87
CA LEU A 117 0.53 0.74 3.82
C LEU A 117 -0.75 1.47 4.24
N PRO A 118 -1.29 1.20 5.44
CA PRO A 118 -2.37 1.99 5.99
C PRO A 118 -1.88 3.41 6.32
N LEU A 119 -2.67 4.39 5.91
CA LEU A 119 -2.44 5.82 6.20
C LEU A 119 -3.25 6.30 7.40
N THR A 120 -4.15 5.47 7.93
CA THR A 120 -4.93 5.73 9.14
C THR A 120 -4.78 4.54 10.09
N ASP A 121 -5.07 4.74 11.38
CA ASP A 121 -5.05 3.63 12.33
C ASP A 121 -6.04 2.55 11.90
N CYS A 122 -5.58 1.29 11.89
CA CYS A 122 -6.41 0.12 11.59
C CYS A 122 -7.10 -0.44 12.84
N MET A 123 -7.16 0.34 13.93
CA MET A 123 -7.98 0.16 15.13
C MET A 123 -7.91 -1.26 15.72
N ASP A 124 -6.69 -1.82 15.75
CA ASP A 124 -6.38 -3.20 16.15
C ASP A 124 -7.08 -4.27 15.29
N GLY A 125 -6.90 -4.17 13.97
CA GLY A 125 -7.41 -5.14 13.00
C GLY A 125 -8.86 -4.92 12.55
N ARG A 126 -9.47 -3.79 12.94
CA ARG A 126 -10.81 -3.39 12.51
C ARG A 126 -10.66 -2.42 11.33
N ALA A 127 -11.25 -2.78 10.20
CA ALA A 127 -10.96 -2.20 8.89
C ALA A 127 -9.52 -2.48 8.40
N THR A 128 -9.06 -3.72 8.37
CA THR A 128 -7.78 -4.11 7.74
C THR A 128 -7.99 -5.09 6.57
N LEU A 129 -6.91 -5.48 5.89
CA LEU A 129 -6.91 -6.62 4.98
C LEU A 129 -6.76 -7.92 5.76
N TRP A 130 -7.42 -8.97 5.27
CA TRP A 130 -7.30 -10.32 5.77
C TRP A 130 -6.64 -11.18 4.70
N VAL A 131 -5.62 -11.93 5.06
CA VAL A 131 -4.76 -12.68 4.12
C VAL A 131 -4.56 -14.10 4.66
N GLU A 132 -4.46 -15.09 3.78
CA GLU A 132 -3.99 -16.45 4.14
C GLU A 132 -2.49 -16.46 4.50
N SER A 133 -2.07 -17.42 5.32
CA SER A 133 -0.64 -17.59 5.65
C SER A 133 0.17 -18.15 4.48
N ALA A 134 -0.44 -19.02 3.70
CA ALA A 134 0.10 -19.59 2.48
C ALA A 134 -1.01 -19.86 1.45
N PRO A 135 -0.66 -20.06 0.16
CA PRO A 135 -1.65 -20.23 -0.89
C PRO A 135 -2.61 -21.41 -0.63
N ASN A 136 -3.91 -21.11 -0.58
CA ASN A 136 -5.01 -22.09 -0.45
C ASN A 136 -5.17 -22.73 0.95
N GLU A 137 -4.58 -22.16 2.00
CA GLU A 137 -4.76 -22.66 3.37
C GLU A 137 -6.12 -22.29 3.99
N GLY A 138 -6.77 -21.22 3.51
CA GLY A 138 -8.05 -20.73 4.05
C GLY A 138 -7.98 -20.14 5.47
N ASP A 139 -6.78 -19.96 6.03
CA ASP A 139 -6.51 -19.54 7.41
C ASP A 139 -6.35 -18.01 7.56
N PHE A 140 -7.39 -17.28 7.13
CA PHE A 140 -7.34 -15.83 7.08
C PHE A 140 -7.02 -15.17 8.43
N HIS A 141 -5.98 -14.34 8.43
CA HIS A 141 -5.60 -13.51 9.57
C HIS A 141 -5.62 -12.02 9.19
N PRO A 142 -6.02 -11.13 10.13
CA PRO A 142 -5.99 -9.70 9.89
C PRO A 142 -4.54 -9.18 9.88
N LEU A 143 -4.22 -8.28 8.95
CA LEU A 143 -2.97 -7.52 8.99
C LEU A 143 -3.05 -6.49 10.13
N ARG A 144 -2.47 -6.83 11.29
CA ARG A 144 -2.41 -5.96 12.47
C ARG A 144 -1.16 -5.08 12.36
N LEU A 145 -1.37 -3.85 11.91
CA LEU A 145 -0.31 -2.85 11.73
C LEU A 145 -0.59 -1.63 12.60
N LYS A 146 0.47 -1.05 13.17
CA LYS A 146 0.44 0.30 13.74
C LYS A 146 0.60 1.33 12.62
N LEU A 147 0.21 2.56 12.92
CA LEU A 147 0.43 3.67 12.00
C LEU A 147 1.94 3.87 11.74
N GLY A 148 2.33 3.91 10.47
CA GLY A 148 3.74 3.91 10.07
C GLY A 148 4.34 2.52 9.88
N GLU A 149 3.56 1.45 10.00
CA GLU A 149 3.97 0.11 9.58
C GLU A 149 3.34 -0.26 8.23
N MET A 150 3.98 -1.16 7.48
CA MET A 150 3.51 -1.66 6.20
C MET A 150 3.59 -3.17 6.17
N ALA A 151 2.56 -3.82 5.64
CA ALA A 151 2.58 -5.26 5.43
C ALA A 151 3.11 -5.60 4.03
N ARG A 152 3.86 -6.70 3.97
CA ARG A 152 4.20 -7.42 2.74
C ARG A 152 3.51 -8.78 2.77
N PHE A 153 2.86 -9.16 1.68
CA PHE A 153 2.22 -10.46 1.55
C PHE A 153 2.20 -10.94 0.09
N TYR A 154 2.01 -12.24 -0.10
CA TYR A 154 2.00 -12.85 -1.43
C TYR A 154 0.60 -12.85 -2.07
N GLY A 155 0.00 -11.67 -2.25
CA GLY A 155 -1.37 -11.51 -2.73
C GLY A 155 -1.64 -12.04 -4.13
N THR A 156 -0.60 -12.31 -4.92
CA THR A 156 -0.71 -13.02 -6.20
C THR A 156 -1.34 -14.40 -6.05
N ASN A 157 -0.95 -15.18 -5.04
CA ASN A 157 -1.44 -16.55 -4.86
C ASN A 157 -2.08 -16.83 -3.49
N CYS A 158 -1.82 -16.05 -2.45
CA CYS A 158 -2.58 -16.12 -1.20
C CYS A 158 -3.91 -15.39 -1.37
N ASN A 159 -5.01 -16.04 -0.99
CA ASN A 159 -6.30 -15.36 -0.98
C ASN A 159 -6.27 -14.22 0.04
N HIS A 160 -6.92 -13.12 -0.33
CA HIS A 160 -7.09 -12.00 0.56
C HIS A 160 -8.42 -11.28 0.34
N LYS A 161 -8.88 -10.58 1.38
CA LYS A 161 -10.15 -9.86 1.39
C LYS A 161 -10.07 -8.60 2.22
N ALA A 162 -10.99 -7.67 1.94
CA ALA A 162 -11.20 -6.49 2.78
C ALA A 162 -12.64 -6.55 3.30
N PRO A 163 -12.88 -7.00 4.55
CA PRO A 163 -14.21 -7.04 5.14
C PRO A 163 -14.85 -5.63 5.19
N PRO A 164 -16.18 -5.53 5.40
CA PRO A 164 -16.84 -4.26 5.67
C PRO A 164 -16.14 -3.47 6.78
N ASN A 165 -16.17 -2.14 6.70
CA ASN A 165 -15.65 -1.28 7.76
C ASN A 165 -16.81 -0.84 8.64
N ASP A 166 -16.99 -1.52 9.76
CA ASP A 166 -18.01 -1.26 10.77
C ASP A 166 -17.62 -0.17 11.78
N THR A 167 -16.40 0.35 11.69
CA THR A 167 -15.88 1.38 12.57
C THR A 167 -16.38 2.77 12.21
N ASP A 168 -16.17 3.72 13.13
CA ASP A 168 -16.52 5.13 12.94
C ASP A 168 -15.50 5.92 12.12
N TRP A 169 -14.47 5.23 11.61
CA TRP A 169 -13.30 5.83 11.02
C TRP A 169 -13.10 5.35 9.60
N THR A 170 -12.91 6.28 8.67
CA THR A 170 -12.58 5.93 7.29
C THR A 170 -11.13 5.53 7.18
N ARG A 171 -10.89 4.38 6.56
CA ARG A 171 -9.54 3.91 6.28
C ARG A 171 -9.02 4.45 4.97
N PHE A 172 -7.83 5.00 5.03
CA PHE A 172 -7.02 5.30 3.86
C PHE A 172 -5.81 4.35 3.81
N SER A 173 -5.45 3.89 2.62
CA SER A 173 -4.25 3.07 2.44
C SER A 173 -3.64 3.25 1.06
N LEU A 174 -2.34 3.02 0.96
CA LEU A 174 -1.65 2.76 -0.29
C LEU A 174 -1.47 1.25 -0.48
N ASP A 175 -1.74 0.77 -1.68
CA ASP A 175 -1.37 -0.57 -2.12
C ASP A 175 -0.59 -0.52 -3.42
N PHE A 176 0.44 -1.34 -3.49
CA PHE A 176 1.31 -1.43 -4.65
C PHE A 176 1.99 -2.78 -4.71
N ARG A 177 2.52 -3.10 -5.88
CA ARG A 177 3.21 -4.36 -6.15
C ARG A 177 4.67 -4.09 -6.46
N VAL A 178 5.54 -4.98 -5.99
CA VAL A 178 6.97 -4.95 -6.26
C VAL A 178 7.41 -6.37 -6.64
N ALA A 179 8.24 -6.47 -7.67
CA ALA A 179 8.79 -7.72 -8.15
C ALA A 179 10.31 -7.59 -8.32
N PRO A 180 11.12 -8.39 -7.61
CA PRO A 180 12.55 -8.52 -7.92
C PRO A 180 12.74 -8.91 -9.39
N ALA A 181 13.71 -8.32 -10.08
CA ALA A 181 13.88 -8.50 -11.53
C ALA A 181 14.05 -9.97 -11.93
N ARG A 182 14.77 -10.76 -11.13
CA ARG A 182 14.94 -12.21 -11.34
C ARG A 182 13.66 -13.04 -11.22
N CYS A 183 12.62 -12.49 -10.60
CA CYS A 183 11.32 -13.14 -10.45
C CYS A 183 10.27 -12.55 -11.41
N TYR A 184 10.61 -11.49 -12.14
CA TYR A 184 9.67 -10.75 -12.98
C TYR A 184 9.82 -11.16 -14.45
N ASP A 185 8.78 -11.78 -14.99
CA ASP A 185 8.65 -12.05 -16.42
C ASP A 185 8.21 -10.77 -17.15
N ARG A 186 9.17 -10.17 -17.87
CA ARG A 186 8.96 -8.97 -18.69
C ARG A 186 8.08 -9.22 -19.92
N SER A 187 7.95 -10.48 -20.35
CA SER A 187 7.08 -10.88 -21.45
C SER A 187 5.65 -11.16 -21.00
N TRP A 188 5.41 -11.18 -19.67
CA TRP A 188 4.10 -11.40 -19.11
C TRP A 188 3.12 -10.33 -19.57
N SER A 189 2.00 -10.77 -20.11
CA SER A 189 0.90 -9.90 -20.50
C SER A 189 -0.31 -10.18 -19.64
N LEU A 190 -1.03 -9.13 -19.24
CA LEU A 190 -2.29 -9.27 -18.52
C LEU A 190 -3.32 -9.89 -19.48
N HIS A 191 -3.58 -11.19 -19.31
CA HIS A 191 -4.45 -11.99 -20.17
C HIS A 191 -5.92 -11.53 -20.14
N LYS A 192 -6.29 -10.71 -19.14
CA LYS A 192 -7.61 -10.10 -19.00
C LYS A 192 -7.47 -8.59 -19.10
N LYS A 193 -8.45 -7.93 -19.74
CA LYS A 193 -8.60 -6.47 -19.74
C LYS A 193 -8.86 -5.97 -18.30
N SER A 194 -7.82 -5.91 -17.48
CA SER A 194 -7.85 -5.06 -16.29
C SER A 194 -8.05 -3.63 -16.79
N PHE A 195 -9.07 -2.95 -16.27
CA PHE A 195 -9.35 -1.54 -16.61
C PHE A 195 -8.22 -0.59 -16.20
N PHE A 196 -7.27 -1.07 -15.38
CA PHE A 196 -6.11 -0.33 -14.93
C PHE A 196 -4.88 -1.25 -15.04
N ILE A 197 -4.19 -1.17 -16.18
CA ILE A 197 -2.82 -1.67 -16.28
C ILE A 197 -1.95 -0.57 -15.67
N HIS A 198 -1.32 -0.87 -14.55
CA HIS A 198 -0.37 0.05 -13.93
C HIS A 198 0.97 -0.03 -14.68
N GLU A 199 1.67 1.09 -14.77
CA GLU A 199 3.04 1.12 -15.25
C GLU A 199 3.92 0.34 -14.26
N MET A 200 4.85 -0.49 -14.74
CA MET A 200 5.87 -1.09 -13.90
C MET A 200 7.20 -0.38 -14.17
N ARG A 201 7.66 0.42 -13.20
CA ARG A 201 8.95 1.12 -13.26
C ARG A 201 10.06 0.26 -12.66
N SER A 202 11.30 0.47 -13.07
CA SER A 202 12.45 -0.21 -12.48
C SER A 202 13.16 0.66 -11.44
N CYS A 203 13.75 0.01 -10.44
CA CYS A 203 14.65 0.61 -9.47
C CYS A 203 15.88 -0.29 -9.32
N VAL A 204 17.06 0.32 -9.41
CA VAL A 204 18.34 -0.37 -9.31
C VAL A 204 19.01 0.07 -8.02
N LEU A 205 19.26 -0.87 -7.11
CA LEU A 205 19.92 -0.63 -5.84
C LEU A 205 21.40 -0.98 -5.95
N GLN A 206 22.24 -0.06 -5.52
CA GLN A 206 23.67 -0.31 -5.41
C GLN A 206 23.93 -1.32 -4.28
N PRO A 207 24.91 -2.21 -4.43
CA PRO A 207 25.34 -3.07 -3.34
C PRO A 207 25.83 -2.19 -2.16
N PRO A 208 25.65 -2.65 -0.91
CA PRO A 208 26.23 -1.95 0.23
C PRO A 208 27.75 -1.82 0.03
N PRO A 209 28.37 -0.71 0.43
CA PRO A 209 29.82 -0.56 0.32
C PRO A 209 30.50 -1.73 1.04
N LEU A 210 31.48 -2.36 0.38
CA LEU A 210 32.34 -3.39 0.98
C LEU A 210 32.88 -2.85 2.30
N MET A 211 32.32 -3.31 3.43
CA MET A 211 32.97 -3.10 4.71
C MET A 211 34.28 -3.88 4.64
N SER A 212 35.40 -3.21 4.90
CA SER A 212 36.69 -3.88 5.01
C SER A 212 36.55 -5.01 6.00
N ARG A 213 36.62 -6.26 5.52
CA ARG A 213 36.63 -7.44 6.37
C ARG A 213 37.81 -7.29 7.33
N SER A 214 37.54 -6.94 8.58
CA SER A 214 38.51 -7.21 9.64
C SER A 214 38.65 -8.73 9.70
N SER A 215 39.90 -9.17 9.58
CA SER A 215 40.33 -10.57 9.58
C SER A 215 39.57 -11.42 10.61
N PRO A 216 39.09 -12.62 10.27
CA PRO A 216 38.55 -13.57 11.24
C PRO A 216 39.70 -14.19 12.03
N ARG A 217 40.06 -13.56 13.14
CA ARG A 217 40.69 -14.22 14.30
C ARG A 217 40.08 -13.61 15.54
N ASP A 218 39.04 -14.24 16.05
CA ASP A 218 39.00 -14.76 17.41
C ASP A 218 37.57 -15.12 17.83
N SER A 219 37.48 -16.21 18.59
CA SER A 219 36.30 -16.79 19.26
C SER A 219 35.37 -17.66 18.41
N ALA A 220 35.79 -18.92 18.30
CA ALA A 220 34.86 -20.03 18.43
C ALA A 220 34.05 -19.90 19.72
N LEU A 221 32.72 -20.03 19.65
CA LEU A 221 31.89 -20.69 20.66
C LEU A 221 30.42 -20.81 20.17
N SER A 222 29.95 -22.06 20.25
CA SER A 222 28.56 -22.55 20.27
C SER A 222 27.81 -22.72 18.93
N ASP A 223 28.09 -23.86 18.31
CA ASP A 223 27.05 -24.76 17.82
C ASP A 223 26.06 -25.09 18.96
N ALA A 224 24.84 -24.53 18.92
CA ALA A 224 23.62 -25.11 19.52
C ALA A 224 22.40 -24.20 19.33
N ALA A 225 21.74 -24.23 18.17
CA ALA A 225 20.33 -23.81 18.05
C ALA A 225 19.67 -24.30 16.75
N ALA A 226 19.83 -25.58 16.41
CA ALA A 226 18.94 -26.26 15.47
C ALA A 226 17.89 -27.03 16.28
N ARG A 227 16.69 -26.44 16.41
CA ARG A 227 15.36 -27.02 16.76
C ARG A 227 14.56 -26.07 17.68
N ALA A 228 13.64 -25.30 17.09
CA ALA A 228 12.38 -24.93 17.72
C ALA A 228 11.39 -24.47 16.62
N VAL A 229 10.30 -25.20 16.50
CA VAL A 229 9.10 -24.87 15.73
C VAL A 229 8.16 -24.09 16.66
N GLY A 230 7.54 -23.04 16.14
CA GLY A 230 6.34 -22.40 16.71
C GLY A 230 6.58 -21.44 17.86
N ASP A 231 6.68 -20.14 17.56
CA ASP A 231 5.89 -19.08 18.21
C ASP A 231 6.33 -17.70 17.68
N GLU A 232 5.32 -16.85 17.46
CA GLU A 232 5.36 -15.39 17.27
C GLU A 232 6.66 -14.78 16.70
N ALA A 233 6.71 -14.63 15.37
CA ALA A 233 7.67 -13.77 14.70
C ALA A 233 7.34 -12.29 14.93
N LYS A 234 7.58 -11.79 16.14
CA LYS A 234 7.75 -10.37 16.38
C LYS A 234 9.14 -9.98 15.90
N CYS A 235 9.24 -9.53 14.67
CA CYS A 235 10.47 -8.97 14.13
C CYS A 235 10.66 -7.58 14.74
N ASP A 236 11.26 -7.52 15.93
CA ASP A 236 11.79 -6.30 16.52
C ASP A 236 13.07 -5.90 15.74
N ALA A 237 12.88 -5.55 14.46
CA ALA A 237 13.89 -4.81 13.71
C ALA A 237 13.68 -3.33 14.02
N GLU A 238 14.61 -2.73 14.77
CA GLU A 238 14.70 -1.28 14.88
C GLU A 238 14.71 -0.69 13.46
N GLN A 239 13.59 -0.10 13.06
CA GLN A 239 13.54 0.61 11.79
C GLN A 239 14.45 1.82 11.91
N PRO A 240 15.42 2.02 11.01
CA PRO A 240 16.26 3.20 11.05
C PRO A 240 15.35 4.44 10.99
N GLU A 241 15.61 5.44 11.86
CA GLU A 241 14.73 6.60 12.02
C GLU A 241 14.38 7.29 10.68
N SER A 242 15.25 7.19 9.68
CA SER A 242 15.03 7.68 8.31
C SER A 242 13.79 7.08 7.62
N GLY A 243 13.46 5.81 7.85
CA GLY A 243 12.29 5.16 7.26
C GLY A 243 10.98 5.72 7.82
N LEU A 244 10.96 6.06 9.11
CA LEU A 244 9.79 6.61 9.79
C LEU A 244 9.47 8.03 9.26
N TRP A 245 10.50 8.84 9.01
CA TRP A 245 10.36 10.18 8.41
C TRP A 245 9.82 10.12 6.98
N LEU A 246 10.24 9.14 6.20
CA LEU A 246 9.77 8.97 4.84
C LEU A 246 8.32 8.50 4.77
N LEU A 247 7.91 7.60 5.67
CA LEU A 247 6.52 7.20 5.81
C LEU A 247 5.64 8.37 6.25
N LEU A 248 6.17 9.26 7.10
CA LEU A 248 5.50 10.51 7.46
C LEU A 248 5.37 11.46 6.27
N GLU A 249 6.38 11.56 5.42
CA GLU A 249 6.35 12.37 4.20
C GLU A 249 5.31 11.86 3.20
N VAL A 250 5.28 10.54 2.94
CA VAL A 250 4.24 9.88 2.13
C VAL A 250 2.86 10.21 2.71
N TYR A 251 2.70 10.07 4.03
CA TYR A 251 1.46 10.37 4.72
C TYR A 251 1.01 11.83 4.56
N LEU A 252 1.92 12.81 4.72
CA LEU A 252 1.63 14.23 4.53
C LEU A 252 1.22 14.53 3.07
N CYS A 253 1.90 13.91 2.10
CA CYS A 253 1.57 14.06 0.69
C CYS A 253 0.24 13.39 0.32
N CYS A 254 -0.13 12.28 0.95
CA CYS A 254 -1.47 11.72 0.80
C CYS A 254 -2.54 12.63 1.39
N SER A 255 -2.27 13.25 2.54
CA SER A 255 -3.21 14.16 3.19
C SER A 255 -3.58 15.36 2.30
N THR A 256 -2.62 15.90 1.54
CA THR A 256 -2.89 16.99 0.58
C THR A 256 -3.73 16.52 -0.62
N VAL A 257 -3.44 15.35 -1.18
CA VAL A 257 -4.25 14.72 -2.24
C VAL A 257 -5.69 14.50 -1.77
N LEU A 258 -5.86 14.04 -0.54
CA LEU A 258 -7.17 13.80 0.06
C LEU A 258 -7.94 15.10 0.33
N LEU A 259 -7.27 16.16 0.76
CA LEU A 259 -7.86 17.49 0.88
C LEU A 259 -8.33 18.04 -0.47
N LEU A 260 -7.56 17.82 -1.55
CA LEU A 260 -7.95 18.21 -2.90
C LEU A 260 -9.17 17.41 -3.39
N LEU A 261 -9.20 16.09 -3.15
CA LEU A 261 -10.36 15.26 -3.46
C LEU A 261 -11.61 15.74 -2.70
N LEU A 262 -11.46 16.04 -1.41
CA LEU A 262 -12.50 16.60 -0.57
C LEU A 262 -13.05 17.90 -1.14
N LEU A 263 -12.18 18.83 -1.53
CA LEU A 263 -12.56 20.09 -2.16
C LEU A 263 -13.29 19.85 -3.49
N LEU A 264 -12.80 18.95 -4.34
CA LEU A 264 -13.45 18.60 -5.61
C LEU A 264 -14.84 17.99 -5.40
N LEU A 265 -14.99 17.09 -4.43
CA LEU A 265 -16.28 16.49 -4.09
C LEU A 265 -17.24 17.53 -3.52
N LEU A 266 -16.79 18.41 -2.62
CA LEU A 266 -17.61 19.51 -2.08
C LEU A 266 -18.03 20.49 -3.18
N LEU A 267 -17.13 20.84 -4.11
CA LEU A 267 -17.42 21.71 -5.25
C LEU A 267 -18.40 21.06 -6.22
N SER A 268 -18.26 19.76 -6.49
CA SER A 268 -19.21 19.01 -7.33
C SER A 268 -20.60 18.94 -6.71
N SER A 269 -20.68 18.84 -5.38
CA SER A 269 -21.94 18.87 -4.63
C SER A 269 -22.59 20.26 -4.67
N SER A 270 -21.77 21.31 -4.55
CA SER A 270 -22.20 22.71 -4.57
C SER A 270 -22.68 23.16 -5.95
N LEU A 271 -22.01 22.71 -7.02
CA LEU A 271 -22.44 22.95 -8.40
C LEU A 271 -23.75 22.21 -8.69
N LEU A 272 -23.93 20.98 -8.18
CA LEU A 272 -25.20 20.26 -8.29
C LEU A 272 -26.34 21.00 -7.57
N LEU A 273 -26.07 21.53 -6.37
CA LEU A 273 -26.99 22.37 -5.59
C LEU A 273 -27.34 23.67 -6.32
N LEU A 274 -26.34 24.31 -6.94
CA LEU A 274 -26.56 25.51 -7.75
C LEU A 274 -27.39 25.19 -9.01
N SER A 275 -27.10 24.09 -9.69
CA SER A 275 -27.87 23.62 -10.85
C SER A 275 -29.31 23.24 -10.48
N LEU A 276 -29.52 22.56 -9.35
CA LEU A 276 -30.83 22.22 -8.81
C LEU A 276 -31.61 23.47 -8.38
N LEU A 277 -30.95 24.45 -7.75
CA LEU A 277 -31.55 25.71 -7.37
C LEU A 277 -31.95 26.52 -8.62
N LEU A 278 -31.09 26.59 -9.63
CA LEU A 278 -31.40 27.26 -10.90
C LEU A 278 -32.53 26.55 -11.65
N LEU A 279 -32.57 25.21 -11.63
CA LEU A 279 -33.68 24.44 -12.20
C LEU A 279 -34.99 24.66 -11.42
N LEU A 280 -34.92 24.73 -10.09
CA LEU A 280 -36.09 24.98 -9.24
C LEU A 280 -36.63 26.41 -9.45
N LEU A 281 -35.74 27.41 -9.55
CA LEU A 281 -36.09 28.78 -9.89
C LEU A 281 -36.68 28.89 -11.31
N TYR A 282 -36.07 28.21 -12.28
CA TYR A 282 -36.60 28.14 -13.65
C TYR A 282 -37.98 27.48 -13.72
N CYS A 283 -38.21 26.41 -12.94
CA CYS A 283 -39.52 25.76 -12.83
C CYS A 283 -40.56 26.65 -12.12
N LEU A 284 -40.14 27.47 -11.15
CA LEU A 284 -41.03 28.41 -10.46
C LEU A 284 -41.43 29.60 -11.37
N ASP A 285 -40.52 30.08 -12.22
CA ASP A 285 -40.78 31.14 -13.21
C ASP A 285 -41.69 30.68 -14.37
N LEU A 286 -41.86 29.37 -14.57
CA LEU A 286 -42.79 28.80 -15.55
C LEU A 286 -44.21 28.56 -14.99
N VAL A 287 -44.40 28.73 -13.68
CA VAL A 287 -45.67 28.47 -12.98
C VAL A 287 -46.36 29.78 -12.53
N LEU A 288 -45.67 30.92 -12.62
CA LEU A 288 -46.20 32.28 -12.42
C LEU A 288 -46.56 32.94 -13.76
#